data_AF-A0A5B7BH92-F1
#
_entry.id   AF-A0A5B7BH92-F1
#
_cell.length_a   1.000
_cell.length_b   1.000
_cell.length_c   1.000
_cell.angle_alpha   90.00
_cell.angle_beta   90.00
_cell.angle_gamma   90.00
#
_symmetry.space_group_name_H-M   'P 1'
#
loop_
_entity.id
_entity.type
_entity.pdbx_description
1 polymer ?
#
loop_
_entity_poly.entity_id
_entity_poly.type
_entity_poly.pdbx_seq_one_letter_code
_entity_poly.pdbx_strand_id
1 'polypeptide(L)'
;MLEELHHPWIKRLLIGFARTSDCNGPRKPNGPHHLIQQIDSELPVSEPALQLTYKIFGSCPPMQSFDPAKMLTDSGKLQTLDILLKRLRAENHRVLLFSQMTKMLNILEDYMNYRKYRYLRLDGSSTIMDRRDMVRDFQHRSDIFVFLLSTR
;
A
#
# COMPACT_ATOMS: atom_id res chain seq x y z
N MET A 1 -29.85 -32.28 -6.30
CA MET A 1 -29.58 -30.88 -5.91
C MET A 1 -28.08 -30.61 -6.01
N LEU A 2 -27.50 -30.78 -7.20
CA LEU A 2 -26.08 -30.52 -7.49
C LEU A 2 -25.85 -30.49 -9.02
N GLU A 3 -26.60 -29.67 -9.76
CA GLU A 3 -26.46 -29.58 -11.23
C GLU A 3 -26.65 -28.14 -11.75
N GLU A 4 -25.97 -27.15 -11.19
CA GLU A 4 -26.03 -25.77 -11.73
C GLU A 4 -24.68 -25.03 -11.72
N LEU A 5 -23.56 -25.71 -12.01
CA LEU A 5 -22.25 -25.05 -12.12
C LEU A 5 -21.45 -25.45 -13.38
N HIS A 6 -22.16 -25.86 -14.44
CA HIS A 6 -21.55 -26.25 -15.71
C HIS A 6 -21.75 -25.23 -16.83
N HIS A 7 -21.93 -23.95 -16.49
CA HIS A 7 -22.03 -22.93 -17.53
C HIS A 7 -20.63 -22.55 -18.05
N PRO A 8 -20.32 -22.73 -19.35
CA PRO A 8 -18.99 -22.50 -19.91
C PRO A 8 -18.48 -21.06 -19.71
N TRP A 9 -19.35 -20.08 -19.46
CA TRP A 9 -18.96 -18.70 -19.14
C TRP A 9 -18.30 -18.57 -17.76
N ILE A 10 -18.64 -19.42 -16.77
CA ILE A 10 -18.04 -19.38 -15.42
C ILE A 10 -16.59 -19.87 -15.49
N LYS A 11 -16.34 -20.92 -16.27
CA LYS A 11 -14.97 -21.36 -16.60
C LYS A 11 -14.21 -20.27 -17.37
N ARG A 12 -14.90 -19.55 -18.25
CA ARG A 12 -14.34 -18.42 -19.03
C ARG A 12 -14.01 -17.21 -18.15
N LEU A 13 -14.78 -16.96 -17.08
CA LEU A 13 -14.51 -15.92 -16.08
C LEU A 13 -13.29 -16.27 -15.22
N LEU A 14 -13.18 -17.52 -14.79
CA LEU A 14 -12.09 -17.97 -13.91
C LEU A 14 -10.77 -18.23 -14.67
N ILE A 15 -10.83 -18.61 -15.95
CA ILE A 15 -9.64 -18.91 -16.78
C ILE A 15 -9.23 -17.72 -17.66
N GLY A 16 -10.17 -16.90 -18.12
CA GLY A 16 -9.96 -15.82 -19.10
C GLY A 16 -9.31 -14.54 -18.58
N PHE A 17 -9.03 -14.43 -17.27
CA PHE A 17 -8.34 -13.28 -16.66
C PHE A 17 -6.87 -13.55 -16.33
N ALA A 18 -6.28 -14.64 -16.84
CA ALA A 18 -4.84 -14.71 -17.01
C ALA A 18 -4.43 -13.77 -18.17
N ARG A 19 -4.58 -12.46 -17.96
CA ARG A 19 -4.14 -11.44 -18.90
C ARG A 19 -2.63 -11.61 -19.06
N THR A 20 -2.23 -12.06 -20.25
CA THR A 20 -0.83 -12.04 -20.65
C THR A 20 -0.42 -10.57 -20.74
N SER A 21 0.36 -10.13 -19.76
CA SER A 21 0.82 -8.76 -19.59
C SER A 21 2.29 -8.73 -19.93
N ASP A 22 2.70 -7.78 -20.77
CA ASP A 22 4.10 -7.64 -21.21
C ASP A 22 5.00 -7.11 -20.08
N CYS A 23 4.43 -6.69 -18.95
CA CYS A 23 5.15 -6.10 -17.83
C CYS A 23 5.11 -6.94 -16.56
N ASN A 24 4.04 -7.72 -16.32
CA ASN A 24 3.85 -8.58 -15.13
C ASN A 24 2.66 -9.55 -15.31
N GLY A 25 2.73 -10.47 -16.28
CA GLY A 25 1.78 -11.57 -16.45
C GLY A 25 2.40 -12.77 -17.16
N PRO A 26 1.66 -13.90 -17.33
CA PRO A 26 2.14 -15.04 -18.11
C PRO A 26 2.55 -14.58 -19.51
N ARG A 27 3.71 -15.05 -19.99
CA ARG A 27 4.29 -14.62 -21.27
C ARG A 27 3.31 -14.92 -22.42
N LYS A 28 3.11 -13.97 -23.34
CA LYS A 28 2.27 -14.20 -24.54
C LYS A 28 2.82 -15.39 -25.33
N PRO A 29 1.96 -16.32 -25.80
CA PRO A 29 2.40 -17.41 -26.66
C PRO A 29 2.93 -16.85 -27.99
N ASN A 30 4.05 -17.39 -28.45
CA ASN A 30 4.73 -16.95 -29.67
C ASN A 30 4.00 -17.53 -30.90
N GLY A 31 2.99 -16.81 -31.40
CA GLY A 31 2.34 -17.07 -32.68
C GLY A 31 0.80 -17.06 -32.59
N PRO A 32 0.10 -16.72 -33.70
CA PRO A 32 -1.35 -16.66 -33.71
C PRO A 32 -1.95 -18.06 -33.64
N HIS A 33 -2.55 -18.42 -32.51
CA HIS A 33 -3.29 -19.67 -32.37
C HIS A 33 -4.71 -19.46 -32.90
N HIS A 34 -5.20 -20.36 -33.77
CA HIS A 34 -6.53 -20.25 -34.43
C HIS A 34 -7.72 -20.04 -33.47
N LEU A 35 -7.57 -20.31 -32.17
CA LEU A 35 -8.60 -20.11 -31.15
C LEU A 35 -8.67 -18.69 -30.58
N ILE A 36 -7.67 -17.84 -30.87
CA ILE A 36 -7.59 -16.45 -30.39
C ILE A 36 -8.20 -15.48 -31.42
N GLN A 37 -8.23 -15.88 -32.70
CA GLN A 37 -8.65 -15.04 -33.81
C GLN A 37 -10.16 -14.68 -33.79
N GLN A 38 -10.97 -15.41 -33.02
CA GLN A 38 -12.39 -15.11 -32.83
C GLN A 38 -12.68 -14.10 -31.69
N ILE A 39 -11.67 -13.66 -30.95
CA ILE A 39 -11.88 -12.81 -29.76
C ILE A 39 -11.99 -11.33 -30.12
N ASP A 40 -11.42 -10.89 -31.25
CA ASP A 40 -11.32 -9.46 -31.59
C ASP A 40 -12.36 -8.95 -32.60
N SER A 41 -13.29 -9.78 -33.08
CA SER A 41 -14.37 -9.30 -33.95
C SER A 41 -15.61 -8.93 -33.13
N GLU A 42 -15.67 -7.63 -32.81
CA GLU A 42 -16.84 -6.85 -32.41
C GLU A 42 -17.55 -7.25 -31.10
N LEU A 43 -17.15 -6.57 -30.04
CA LEU A 43 -18.04 -6.31 -28.90
C LEU A 43 -18.26 -4.80 -28.80
N PRO A 44 -19.47 -4.28 -29.05
CA PRO A 44 -19.82 -2.89 -28.78
C PRO A 44 -20.10 -2.77 -27.28
N VAL A 45 -19.07 -2.98 -26.46
CA VAL A 45 -19.23 -2.92 -25.00
C VAL A 45 -18.91 -1.50 -24.58
N SER A 46 -19.98 -0.73 -24.39
CA SER A 46 -19.95 0.56 -23.74
C SER A 46 -19.00 0.56 -22.53
N GLU A 47 -18.20 1.61 -22.42
CA GLU A 47 -17.21 1.86 -21.36
C GLU A 47 -17.67 1.57 -19.90
N PRO A 48 -18.97 1.65 -19.51
CA PRO A 48 -19.39 1.38 -18.13
C PRO A 48 -19.11 -0.05 -17.63
N ALA A 49 -19.10 -1.07 -18.51
CA ALA A 49 -18.94 -2.47 -18.08
C ALA A 49 -17.49 -2.79 -17.67
N LEU A 50 -16.50 -2.14 -18.30
CA LEU A 50 -15.09 -2.26 -17.91
C LEU A 50 -14.81 -1.62 -16.54
N GLN A 51 -15.56 -0.58 -16.16
CA GLN A 51 -15.53 -0.01 -14.82
C GLN A 51 -16.11 -0.97 -13.77
N LEU A 52 -17.20 -1.66 -14.09
CA LEU A 52 -17.82 -2.62 -13.19
C LEU A 52 -16.92 -3.83 -12.93
N THR A 53 -16.26 -4.35 -13.97
CA THR A 53 -15.30 -5.46 -13.82
C THR A 53 -14.06 -5.06 -13.01
N TYR A 54 -13.59 -3.81 -13.11
CA TYR A 54 -12.54 -3.26 -12.24
C TYR A 54 -12.96 -3.24 -10.76
N LYS A 55 -14.23 -2.92 -10.47
CA LYS A 55 -14.77 -2.94 -9.10
C LYS A 55 -15.01 -4.35 -8.56
N ILE A 56 -15.41 -5.29 -9.42
CA ILE A 56 -15.77 -6.65 -9.00
C ILE A 56 -14.53 -7.57 -8.88
N PHE A 57 -13.54 -7.43 -9.77
CA PHE A 57 -12.47 -8.43 -9.91
C PHE A 57 -11.11 -8.04 -9.31
N GLY A 58 -11.06 -6.97 -8.50
CA GLY A 58 -9.87 -6.65 -7.70
C GLY A 58 -8.61 -6.37 -8.53
N SER A 59 -8.73 -5.98 -9.80
CA SER A 59 -7.57 -5.47 -10.53
C SER A 59 -7.11 -4.21 -9.83
N CYS A 60 -5.91 -4.29 -9.24
CA CYS A 60 -5.29 -3.20 -8.50
C CYS A 60 -5.52 -1.89 -9.26
N PRO A 61 -6.07 -0.84 -8.62
CA PRO A 61 -6.24 0.43 -9.29
C PRO A 61 -4.91 0.85 -9.92
N PRO A 62 -4.94 1.53 -11.09
CA PRO A 62 -3.71 1.99 -11.73
C PRO A 62 -2.86 2.70 -10.68
N MET A 63 -1.57 2.32 -10.58
CA MET A 63 -0.65 2.83 -9.56
C MET A 63 -0.71 4.36 -9.53
N GLN A 64 -1.51 4.89 -8.61
CA GLN A 64 -1.63 6.33 -8.42
C GLN A 64 -0.35 6.81 -7.75
N SER A 65 0.04 8.04 -8.09
CA SER A 65 1.10 8.75 -7.37
C SER A 65 0.84 8.67 -5.87
N PHE A 66 1.89 8.42 -5.11
CA PHE A 66 1.85 8.25 -3.66
C PHE A 66 1.25 9.50 -3.00
N ASP A 67 -0.02 9.41 -2.59
CA ASP A 67 -0.70 10.48 -1.88
C ASP A 67 -0.76 10.13 -0.39
N PRO A 68 0.07 10.76 0.45
CA PRO A 68 0.09 10.48 1.88
C PRO A 68 -1.25 10.76 2.57
N ALA A 69 -2.10 11.64 2.00
CA ALA A 69 -3.44 11.90 2.52
C ALA A 69 -4.41 10.72 2.28
N LYS A 70 -4.28 10.01 1.16
CA LYS A 70 -5.07 8.81 0.87
C LYS A 70 -4.66 7.65 1.78
N MET A 71 -3.36 7.43 1.97
CA MET A 71 -2.87 6.40 2.91
C MET A 71 -3.38 6.58 4.34
N LEU A 72 -3.50 7.84 4.79
CA LEU A 72 -4.05 8.16 6.10
C LEU A 72 -5.54 7.81 6.20
N THR A 73 -6.27 7.94 5.10
CA THR A 73 -7.71 7.67 5.03
C THR A 73 -8.01 6.17 4.92
N ASP A 74 -7.14 5.42 4.24
CA ASP A 74 -7.33 3.99 3.97
C ASP A 74 -7.03 3.09 5.19
N SER A 75 -6.33 3.60 6.21
CA SER A 75 -5.94 2.85 7.40
C SER A 75 -6.49 3.45 8.68
N GLY A 76 -7.43 2.74 9.33
CA GLY A 76 -8.01 3.17 10.61
C GLY A 76 -6.98 3.32 11.75
N LYS A 77 -5.88 2.57 11.70
CA LYS A 77 -4.76 2.72 12.64
C LYS A 77 -4.05 4.06 12.46
N LEU A 78 -3.74 4.43 11.22
CA LEU A 78 -3.11 5.72 10.91
C LEU A 78 -4.06 6.89 11.20
N GLN A 79 -5.35 6.74 10.92
CA GLN A 79 -6.36 7.76 11.25
C GLN A 79 -6.41 8.04 12.76
N THR A 80 -6.47 6.98 13.58
CA THR A 80 -6.46 7.11 15.04
C THR A 80 -5.14 7.71 15.53
N LEU A 81 -4.02 7.25 14.97
CA LEU A 81 -2.70 7.77 15.30
C LEU A 81 -2.60 9.28 14.99
N ASP A 82 -3.16 9.75 13.87
CA ASP A 82 -3.15 11.17 13.50
C ASP A 82 -3.92 12.04 14.50
N ILE A 83 -5.07 11.56 14.98
CA ILE A 83 -5.83 12.26 16.03
C ILE A 83 -5.02 12.31 17.32
N LEU A 84 -4.40 11.20 17.73
CA LEU A 84 -3.59 11.12 18.95
C LEU A 84 -2.36 12.02 18.88
N LEU A 85 -1.60 11.97 17.79
CA LEU A 85 -0.39 12.79 17.62
C LEU A 85 -0.72 14.28 17.59
N LYS A 86 -1.85 14.69 16.99
CA LYS A 86 -2.31 16.09 17.03
C LYS A 86 -2.59 16.57 18.46
N ARG A 87 -3.27 15.74 19.27
CA ARG A 87 -3.57 16.05 20.68
C ARG A 87 -2.28 16.15 21.51
N LEU A 88 -1.42 15.14 21.41
CA LEU A 88 -0.15 15.10 22.13
C LEU A 88 0.77 16.27 21.74
N ARG A 89 0.75 16.71 20.48
CA ARG A 89 1.48 17.90 20.05
C ARG A 89 0.91 19.18 20.66
N ALA A 90 -0.41 19.31 20.73
CA ALA A 90 -1.05 20.47 21.36
C ALA A 90 -0.72 20.58 22.86
N GLU A 91 -0.60 19.42 23.53
CA GLU A 91 -0.20 19.30 24.94
C GLU A 91 1.32 19.32 25.15
N ASN A 92 2.11 19.50 24.08
CA ASN A 92 3.57 19.54 24.10
C ASN A 92 4.23 18.28 24.72
N HIS A 93 3.62 17.11 24.51
CA HIS A 93 4.18 15.81 24.90
C HIS A 93 5.18 15.29 23.86
N ARG A 94 6.14 14.47 24.31
CA ARG A 94 7.05 13.72 23.43
C ARG A 94 6.58 12.28 23.29
N VAL A 95 6.70 11.71 22.09
CA VAL A 95 6.13 10.39 21.77
C VAL A 95 7.20 9.41 21.31
N LEU A 96 7.14 8.18 21.83
CA LEU A 96 7.90 7.04 21.34
C LEU A 96 6.97 6.13 20.55
N LEU A 97 7.31 5.81 19.31
CA LEU A 97 6.55 4.92 18.44
C LEU A 97 7.36 3.67 18.14
N PHE A 98 6.85 2.53 18.59
CA PHE A 98 7.45 1.23 18.36
C PHE A 98 6.74 0.51 17.21
N SER A 99 7.50 -0.12 16.32
CA SER A 99 6.96 -1.00 15.29
C SER A 99 7.83 -2.23 15.09
N GLN A 100 7.19 -3.39 14.94
CA GLN A 100 7.89 -4.63 14.60
C GLN A 100 8.34 -4.66 13.13
N MET A 101 7.63 -3.96 12.25
CA MET A 101 7.90 -3.96 10.81
C MET A 101 8.62 -2.68 10.40
N THR A 102 9.85 -2.80 9.89
CA THR A 102 10.61 -1.64 9.38
C THR A 102 9.90 -0.96 8.20
N LYS A 103 9.16 -1.71 7.38
CA LYS A 103 8.29 -1.14 6.33
C LYS A 103 7.25 -0.16 6.88
N MET A 104 6.72 -0.41 8.08
CA MET A 104 5.77 0.50 8.72
C MET A 104 6.47 1.79 9.18
N LEU A 105 7.73 1.70 9.61
CA LEU A 105 8.51 2.89 9.94
C LEU A 105 8.71 3.80 8.73
N ASN A 106 8.93 3.24 7.53
CA ASN A 106 9.00 4.03 6.30
C ASN A 106 7.69 4.80 6.03
N ILE A 107 6.53 4.16 6.21
CA ILE A 107 5.21 4.81 6.05
C ILE A 107 5.03 5.92 7.08
N LEU A 108 5.42 5.66 8.33
CA LEU A 108 5.37 6.67 9.38
C LEU A 108 6.31 7.83 9.09
N GLU A 109 7.48 7.56 8.51
CA GLU A 109 8.45 8.57 8.08
C GLU A 109 7.84 9.54 7.06
N ASP A 110 7.21 9.02 6.02
CA ASP A 110 6.49 9.80 5.01
C ASP A 110 5.37 10.64 5.66
N TYR A 111 4.64 10.05 6.61
CA TYR A 111 3.60 10.76 7.36
C TYR A 111 4.15 11.91 8.21
N MET A 112 5.28 11.71 8.92
CA MET A 112 5.92 12.76 9.70
C MET A 112 6.41 13.90 8.80
N ASN A 113 6.96 13.57 7.62
CA ASN A 113 7.39 14.54 6.61
C ASN A 113 6.23 15.32 6.00
N TYR A 114 5.08 14.66 5.81
CA TYR A 114 3.84 15.30 5.36
C TYR A 114 3.30 16.28 6.42
N ARG A 115 3.26 15.87 7.70
CA ARG A 115 2.80 16.71 8.82
C ARG A 115 3.83 17.72 9.34
N LYS A 116 5.07 17.68 8.82
CA LYS A 116 6.20 18.52 9.26
C LYS A 116 6.53 18.35 10.74
N TYR A 117 6.44 17.12 11.23
CA TYR A 117 6.91 16.77 12.57
C TYR A 117 8.40 16.45 12.53
N ARG A 118 9.16 16.94 13.52
CA ARG A 118 10.56 16.53 13.69
C ARG A 118 10.60 15.20 14.41
N TYR A 119 11.32 14.25 13.81
CA TYR A 119 11.43 12.90 14.32
C TYR A 119 12.88 12.40 14.27
N LEU A 120 13.17 11.38 15.07
CA LEU A 120 14.35 10.54 14.92
C LEU A 120 13.91 9.11 14.61
N ARG A 121 14.77 8.33 13.97
CA ARG A 121 14.53 6.93 13.64
C ARG A 121 15.71 6.09 14.09
N LEU A 122 15.41 5.06 14.87
CA LEU A 122 16.37 4.05 15.30
C LEU A 122 15.89 2.69 14.86
N ASP A 123 16.65 2.07 13.95
CA ASP A 123 16.44 0.69 13.52
C ASP A 123 17.66 -0.20 13.77
N GLY A 124 17.48 -1.51 13.55
CA GLY A 124 18.49 -2.52 13.83
C GLY A 124 19.79 -2.37 13.02
N SER A 125 19.79 -1.58 11.95
CA SER A 125 20.94 -1.31 11.08
C SER A 125 21.92 -0.27 11.64
N SER A 126 21.50 0.58 12.59
CA SER A 126 22.36 1.65 13.12
C SER A 126 23.47 1.10 14.04
N THR A 127 24.67 1.68 13.98
CA THR A 127 25.78 1.29 14.85
C THR A 127 25.50 1.64 16.32
N ILE A 128 26.17 0.97 17.25
CA ILE A 128 25.97 1.19 18.71
C ILE A 128 26.27 2.64 19.11
N MET A 129 27.25 3.27 18.45
CA MET A 129 27.64 4.64 18.73
C MET A 129 26.53 5.61 18.29
N ASP A 130 26.04 5.46 17.06
CA ASP A 130 24.94 6.28 16.51
C ASP A 130 23.68 6.16 17.37
N ARG A 131 23.38 4.96 17.89
CA ARG A 131 22.22 4.74 18.77
C ARG A 131 22.31 5.58 20.05
N ARG A 132 23.49 5.64 20.68
CA ARG A 132 23.68 6.42 21.92
C ARG A 132 23.53 7.91 21.66
N ASP A 133 24.06 8.38 20.54
CA ASP A 133 24.00 9.79 20.18
C ASP A 133 22.57 10.21 19.80
N MET A 134 21.82 9.39 19.06
CA MET A 134 20.39 9.64 18.79
C MET A 134 19.54 9.69 20.07
N VAL A 135 19.79 8.80 21.04
CA VAL A 135 19.08 8.82 22.33
C VAL A 135 19.44 10.08 23.11
N ARG A 136 20.72 10.48 23.11
CA ARG A 136 21.17 11.71 23.75
C ARG A 136 20.51 12.93 23.12
N ASP A 137 20.46 12.99 21.80
CA ASP A 137 19.82 14.08 21.04
C ASP A 137 18.33 14.19 21.38
N PHE A 138 17.61 13.08 21.45
CA PHE A 138 16.19 13.08 21.84
C PHE A 138 15.97 13.56 23.27
N GLN A 139 16.90 13.28 24.18
CA GLN A 139 16.81 13.70 25.58
C GLN A 139 17.10 15.21 25.75
N HIS A 140 18.12 15.73 25.08
CA HIS A 140 18.60 17.11 25.24
C HIS A 140 17.84 18.09 24.37
N ARG A 141 17.44 17.69 23.16
CA ARG A 141 16.72 18.56 22.25
C ARG A 141 15.22 18.36 22.44
N SER A 142 14.55 19.36 23.02
CA SER A 142 13.07 19.42 23.13
C SER A 142 12.38 19.67 21.79
N ASP A 143 13.17 19.72 20.73
CA ASP A 143 12.84 20.22 19.42
C ASP A 143 12.28 19.06 18.54
N ILE A 144 12.64 17.81 18.89
CA ILE A 144 12.16 16.56 18.32
C ILE A 144 10.90 16.11 19.06
N PHE A 145 9.83 15.86 18.31
CA PHE A 145 8.52 15.48 18.85
C PHE A 145 8.35 13.95 18.95
N VAL A 146 8.82 13.21 17.94
CA VAL A 146 8.60 11.76 17.81
C VAL A 146 9.93 11.00 17.71
N PHE A 147 10.03 9.87 18.40
CA PHE A 147 11.10 8.91 18.16
C PHE A 147 10.50 7.61 17.61
N LEU A 148 10.89 7.23 16.40
CA LEU A 148 10.51 6.00 15.73
C LEU A 148 11.52 4.90 16.06
N LEU A 149 11.04 3.77 16.60
CA LEU A 149 11.88 2.65 17.00
C LEU A 149 11.38 1.34 16.36
N SER A 150 12.30 0.56 15.79
CA SER A 150 11.99 -0.82 15.43
C SER A 150 12.14 -1.74 16.64
N THR A 151 11.14 -2.56 16.92
CA THR A 151 11.31 -3.71 17.83
C THR A 151 11.74 -4.91 17.00
N ARG A 152 12.76 -5.63 17.48
CA ARG A 152 13.26 -6.84 16.81
C ARG A 152 12.36 -8.03 17.10
#